data_AF-A0A8T0KRI1-F1
#
_entry.id   AF-A0A8T0KRI1-F1
#
_cell.length_a   1.000
_cell.length_b   1.000
_cell.length_c   1.000
_cell.angle_alpha   90.00
_cell.angle_beta   90.00
_cell.angle_gamma   90.00
#
_symmetry.space_group_name_H-M   'P 1'
#
loop_
_entity.id
_entity.type
_entity.pdbx_description
1 polymer ?
#
loop_
_entity_poly.entity_id
_entity_poly.type
_entity_poly.pdbx_seq_one_letter_code
_entity_poly.pdbx_strand_id
1 'polypeptide(L)'
;MAKISVATALRTLFTVGGLLMLATLLYTLFTDGLPFRKELLTPWMGATLVDFYINVVALGIWVAYKESNLISSILWIILLVCLGSIATSAYIVVQFLKLSSQESSQDPMYYVLLRHPNKNGTAPQRKHFSVMTLRILFSILGVVMLGTLVYTLVTDGSPFRMELFTPWLIATLIDFYINVVALAVWVAYKESSWVSAVVWIILLICFGSITTCFYIAWQLFQISAQDPAYLVLVHHGDRQASI
;
A
#
# COMPACT_ATOMS: atom_id res chain seq x y z
N MET A 1 -21.39 -22.27 13.51
CA MET A 1 -20.83 -20.94 13.17
C MET A 1 -19.81 -21.15 12.07
N ALA A 2 -20.09 -20.73 10.83
CA ALA A 2 -19.19 -20.99 9.71
C ALA A 2 -17.88 -20.21 9.92
N LYS A 3 -16.74 -20.90 9.94
CA LYS A 3 -15.43 -20.23 9.94
C LYS A 3 -15.26 -19.54 8.60
N ILE A 4 -15.32 -18.21 8.59
CA ILE A 4 -15.01 -17.41 7.40
C ILE A 4 -13.52 -17.62 7.11
N SER A 5 -13.18 -18.06 5.90
CA SER A 5 -11.78 -18.16 5.48
C SER A 5 -11.13 -16.77 5.45
N VAL A 6 -9.85 -16.69 5.81
CA VAL A 6 -9.06 -15.44 5.76
C VAL A 6 -9.15 -14.79 4.37
N ALA A 7 -9.10 -15.59 3.31
CA ALA A 7 -9.25 -15.11 1.94
C ALA A 7 -10.60 -14.42 1.70
N THR A 8 -11.69 -15.02 2.21
CA THR A 8 -13.04 -14.45 2.11
C THR A 8 -13.15 -13.17 2.92
N ALA A 9 -12.60 -13.16 4.14
CA ALA A 9 -12.62 -11.97 5.01
C ALA A 9 -11.88 -10.79 4.36
N LEU A 10 -10.66 -11.01 3.86
CA LEU A 10 -9.87 -9.96 3.21
C LEU A 10 -10.52 -9.50 1.90
N ARG A 11 -11.05 -10.42 1.09
CA ARG A 11 -11.80 -10.04 -0.12
C ARG A 11 -12.99 -9.15 0.22
N THR A 12 -13.77 -9.50 1.25
CA THR A 12 -14.90 -8.67 1.70
C THR A 12 -14.42 -7.32 2.22
N LEU A 13 -13.35 -7.28 3.03
CA LEU A 13 -12.78 -6.04 3.56
C LEU A 13 -12.42 -5.05 2.44
N PHE A 14 -11.64 -5.50 1.44
CA PHE A 14 -11.24 -4.62 0.33
C PHE A 14 -12.41 -4.28 -0.59
N THR A 15 -13.38 -5.18 -0.78
CA THR A 15 -14.60 -4.85 -1.55
C THR A 15 -15.39 -3.73 -0.87
N VAL A 16 -15.61 -3.84 0.43
CA VAL A 16 -16.33 -2.82 1.22
C VAL A 16 -15.53 -1.51 1.25
N GLY A 17 -14.21 -1.58 1.46
CA GLY A 17 -13.33 -0.40 1.45
C GLY A 17 -13.36 0.35 0.11
N GLY A 18 -13.22 -0.37 -1.01
CA GLY A 18 -13.30 0.23 -2.35
C GLY A 18 -14.67 0.85 -2.65
N LEU A 19 -15.77 0.21 -2.23
CA LEU A 19 -17.12 0.77 -2.38
C LEU A 19 -17.35 2.00 -1.50
N LEU A 20 -16.83 1.98 -0.27
CA LEU A 20 -16.87 3.13 0.63
C LEU A 20 -16.13 4.32 0.02
N MET A 21 -14.93 4.10 -0.53
CA MET A 21 -14.17 5.16 -1.19
C MET A 21 -14.90 5.69 -2.43
N LEU A 22 -15.45 4.80 -3.26
CA LEU A 22 -16.24 5.21 -4.43
C LEU A 22 -17.45 6.06 -4.04
N ALA A 23 -18.20 5.64 -3.01
CA ALA A 23 -19.32 6.40 -2.49
C ALA A 23 -18.89 7.78 -1.95
N THR A 24 -17.77 7.82 -1.22
CA THR A 24 -17.18 9.06 -0.69
C THR A 24 -16.77 10.01 -1.81
N LEU A 25 -16.10 9.49 -2.85
CA LEU A 25 -15.68 10.28 -4.02
C LEU A 25 -16.88 10.85 -4.77
N LEU A 26 -17.88 10.02 -5.06
CA LEU A 26 -19.09 10.46 -5.76
C LEU A 26 -19.85 11.50 -4.92
N TYR A 27 -20.05 11.23 -3.63
CA TYR A 27 -20.70 12.17 -2.72
C TYR A 27 -19.99 13.53 -2.73
N THR A 28 -18.67 13.53 -2.51
CA THR A 28 -17.85 14.76 -2.49
C THR A 28 -17.89 15.49 -3.82
N LEU A 29 -17.84 14.77 -4.94
CA LEU A 29 -17.94 15.34 -6.28
C LEU A 29 -19.31 16.03 -6.51
N PHE A 30 -20.41 15.40 -6.06
CA PHE A 30 -21.75 15.95 -6.21
C PHE A 30 -22.01 17.16 -5.31
N THR A 31 -21.49 17.14 -4.07
CA THR A 31 -21.74 18.22 -3.11
C THR A 31 -20.78 19.38 -3.25
N ASP A 32 -19.52 19.10 -3.57
CA ASP A 32 -18.42 20.09 -3.49
C ASP A 32 -17.80 20.41 -4.86
N GLY A 33 -18.19 19.69 -5.93
CA GLY A 33 -17.66 19.88 -7.28
C GLY A 33 -16.29 19.24 -7.47
N LEU A 34 -15.52 19.68 -8.46
CA LEU A 34 -14.24 19.07 -8.81
C LEU A 34 -13.11 19.39 -7.81
N PRO A 35 -12.13 18.48 -7.62
CA PRO A 35 -11.01 18.67 -6.69
C PRO A 35 -9.94 19.65 -7.18
N PHE A 36 -9.94 20.01 -8.46
CA PHE A 36 -8.87 20.78 -9.10
C PHE A 36 -9.00 22.29 -8.85
N ARG A 37 -8.96 22.69 -7.58
CA ARG A 37 -9.04 24.09 -7.13
C ARG A 37 -7.86 24.43 -6.24
N LYS A 38 -7.21 25.57 -6.49
CA LYS A 38 -6.04 26.03 -5.71
C LYS A 38 -6.36 26.21 -4.23
N GLU A 39 -7.58 26.62 -3.91
CA GLU A 39 -8.09 26.83 -2.55
C GLU A 39 -8.04 25.56 -1.69
N LEU A 40 -8.15 24.38 -2.32
CA LEU A 40 -8.09 23.09 -1.62
C LEU A 40 -6.65 22.68 -1.29
N LEU A 41 -5.66 23.22 -1.99
CA LEU A 41 -4.25 22.86 -1.84
C LEU A 41 -3.60 23.63 -0.67
N THR A 42 -4.21 23.51 0.51
CA THR A 42 -3.63 24.02 1.77
C THR A 42 -2.33 23.28 2.12
N PRO A 43 -1.47 23.83 3.00
CA PRO A 43 -0.24 23.16 3.41
C PRO A 43 -0.47 21.72 3.92
N TRP A 44 -1.53 21.51 4.71
CA TRP A 44 -1.91 20.20 5.22
C TRP A 44 -2.49 19.26 4.15
N MET A 45 -3.26 19.78 3.18
CA MET A 45 -3.66 18.99 2.01
C MET A 45 -2.43 18.52 1.23
N GLY A 46 -1.48 19.42 0.97
CA GLY A 46 -0.23 19.10 0.28
C GLY A 46 0.57 18.02 1.01
N ALA A 47 0.74 18.16 2.33
CA ALA A 47 1.41 17.15 3.14
C ALA A 47 0.70 15.78 3.09
N THR A 48 -0.64 15.78 3.16
CA THR A 48 -1.45 14.55 3.08
C THR A 48 -1.32 13.88 1.71
N LEU A 49 -1.29 14.66 0.62
CA LEU A 49 -1.09 14.14 -0.74
C LEU A 49 0.32 13.54 -0.90
N VAL A 50 1.35 14.19 -0.37
CA VAL A 50 2.72 13.63 -0.37
C VAL A 50 2.74 12.29 0.36
N ASP A 51 2.14 12.23 1.56
CA ASP A 51 2.04 11.01 2.36
C ASP A 51 1.33 9.89 1.59
N PHE A 52 0.17 10.22 1.02
CA PHE A 52 -0.63 9.33 0.18
C PHE A 52 0.16 8.76 -0.99
N TYR A 53 0.81 9.61 -1.79
CA TYR A 53 1.51 9.15 -2.98
C TYR A 53 2.75 8.32 -2.66
N ILE A 54 3.41 8.53 -1.52
CA ILE A 54 4.51 7.65 -1.09
C ILE A 54 3.99 6.24 -0.81
N ASN A 55 2.84 6.10 -0.14
CA ASN A 55 2.19 4.80 0.04
C ASN A 55 1.76 4.19 -1.30
N VAL A 56 1.24 5.00 -2.24
CA VAL A 56 0.92 4.55 -3.60
C VAL A 56 2.17 4.05 -4.35
N VAL A 57 3.35 4.66 -4.16
CA VAL A 57 4.61 4.16 -4.73
C VAL A 57 4.94 2.77 -4.20
N ALA A 58 4.78 2.53 -2.89
CA ALA A 58 4.99 1.20 -2.31
C ALA A 58 4.08 0.14 -2.94
N LEU A 59 2.79 0.45 -3.08
CA LEU A 59 1.80 -0.41 -3.73
C LEU A 59 2.08 -0.59 -5.23
N GLY A 60 2.49 0.47 -5.92
CA GLY A 60 2.84 0.46 -7.34
C GLY A 60 4.06 -0.42 -7.64
N ILE A 61 5.08 -0.42 -6.76
CA ILE A 61 6.23 -1.32 -6.86
C ILE A 61 5.78 -2.78 -6.70
N TRP A 62 4.88 -3.06 -5.76
CA TRP A 62 4.30 -4.40 -5.59
C TRP A 62 3.52 -4.84 -6.84
N VAL A 63 2.67 -3.98 -7.40
CA VAL A 63 1.94 -4.23 -8.66
C VAL A 63 2.91 -4.48 -9.82
N ALA A 64 3.98 -3.68 -9.94
CA ALA A 64 4.98 -3.85 -10.99
C ALA A 64 5.72 -5.19 -10.89
N TYR A 65 5.94 -5.69 -9.67
CA TYR A 65 6.48 -7.03 -9.44
C TYR A 65 5.47 -8.13 -9.78
N LYS A 66 4.21 -7.97 -9.36
CA LYS A 66 3.15 -8.98 -9.50
C LYS A 66 2.71 -9.17 -10.96
N GLU A 67 2.64 -8.10 -11.74
CA GLU A 67 2.21 -8.14 -13.13
C GLU A 67 3.31 -8.66 -14.08
N SER A 68 2.97 -9.64 -14.92
CA SER A 68 3.89 -10.19 -15.92
C SER A 68 4.00 -9.33 -17.18
N ASN A 69 2.91 -8.66 -17.54
CA ASN A 69 2.82 -7.82 -18.72
C ASN A 69 3.07 -6.35 -18.33
N LEU A 70 4.05 -5.74 -18.99
CA LEU A 70 4.43 -4.34 -18.77
C LEU A 70 3.26 -3.38 -19.05
N ILE A 71 2.42 -3.67 -20.05
CA ILE A 71 1.25 -2.84 -20.35
C ILE A 71 0.23 -2.91 -19.22
N SER A 72 -0.05 -4.12 -18.70
CA SER A 72 -0.94 -4.33 -17.55
C SER A 72 -0.41 -3.61 -16.31
N SER A 73 0.91 -3.75 -16.04
CA SER A 73 1.57 -3.06 -14.94
C SER A 73 1.42 -1.54 -15.04
N ILE A 74 1.72 -0.94 -16.19
CA ILE A 74 1.58 0.52 -16.40
C ILE A 74 0.13 0.96 -16.22
N LEU A 75 -0.82 0.21 -16.79
CA LEU A 75 -2.24 0.52 -16.66
C LEU A 75 -2.69 0.53 -15.19
N TRP A 76 -2.30 -0.49 -14.42
CA TRP A 76 -2.62 -0.53 -13.00
C TRP A 76 -1.94 0.57 -12.19
N ILE A 77 -0.70 0.93 -12.50
CA ILE A 77 -0.01 2.05 -11.85
C ILE A 77 -0.74 3.38 -12.14
N ILE A 78 -1.18 3.60 -13.38
CA ILE A 78 -2.00 4.78 -13.72
C ILE A 78 -3.30 4.78 -12.91
N LEU A 79 -3.98 3.64 -12.82
CA LEU A 79 -5.20 3.51 -12.02
C LEU A 79 -4.94 3.78 -10.53
N LEU A 80 -3.82 3.31 -9.96
CA LEU A 80 -3.45 3.61 -8.57
C LEU A 80 -3.22 5.10 -8.33
N VAL A 81 -2.57 5.79 -9.28
CA VAL A 81 -2.30 7.23 -9.18
C VAL A 81 -3.58 8.07 -9.33
N CYS A 82 -4.50 7.65 -10.22
CA CYS A 82 -5.71 8.39 -10.53
C CYS A 82 -6.90 8.07 -9.61
N LEU A 83 -7.07 6.81 -9.20
CA LEU A 83 -8.22 6.33 -8.43
C LEU A 83 -7.87 5.90 -7.00
N GLY A 84 -6.59 5.93 -6.64
CA GLY A 84 -6.15 5.66 -5.27
C GLY A 84 -6.55 4.28 -4.78
N SER A 85 -7.12 4.26 -3.58
CA SER A 85 -7.54 3.05 -2.87
C SER A 85 -8.69 2.29 -3.53
N ILE A 86 -9.46 2.91 -4.44
CA ILE A 86 -10.43 2.18 -5.28
C ILE A 86 -9.67 1.18 -6.15
N ALA A 87 -8.60 1.64 -6.81
CA ALA A 87 -7.76 0.78 -7.65
C ALA A 87 -6.97 -0.23 -6.81
N THR A 88 -6.43 0.17 -5.65
CA THR A 88 -5.76 -0.75 -4.71
C THR A 88 -6.69 -1.89 -4.30
N SER A 89 -7.91 -1.54 -3.88
CA SER A 89 -8.92 -2.49 -3.44
C SER A 89 -9.36 -3.42 -4.58
N ALA A 90 -9.63 -2.86 -5.76
CA ALA A 90 -9.98 -3.64 -6.94
C ALA A 90 -8.86 -4.62 -7.33
N TYR A 91 -7.61 -4.16 -7.33
CA TYR A 91 -6.46 -5.00 -7.65
C TYR A 91 -6.34 -6.17 -6.66
N ILE A 92 -6.40 -5.89 -5.35
CA ILE A 92 -6.31 -6.92 -4.31
C ILE A 92 -7.46 -7.94 -4.46
N VAL A 93 -8.70 -7.49 -4.65
CA VAL A 93 -9.85 -8.37 -4.88
C VAL A 93 -9.66 -9.25 -6.12
N VAL A 94 -9.15 -8.68 -7.21
CA VAL A 94 -8.82 -9.44 -8.44
C VAL A 94 -7.75 -10.50 -8.16
N GLN A 95 -6.74 -10.22 -7.33
CA GLN A 95 -5.73 -11.22 -6.97
C GLN A 95 -6.33 -12.35 -6.12
N PHE A 96 -7.20 -12.05 -5.15
CA PHE A 96 -7.89 -13.08 -4.37
C PHE A 96 -8.84 -13.93 -5.23
N LEU A 97 -9.47 -13.33 -6.25
CA LEU A 97 -10.35 -14.04 -7.19
C LEU A 97 -9.61 -15.02 -8.10
N LYS A 98 -8.31 -14.80 -8.34
CA LYS A 98 -7.48 -15.69 -9.15
C LYS A 98 -7.02 -16.95 -8.40
N LEU A 99 -7.16 -16.99 -7.08
CA LEU A 99 -6.72 -18.13 -6.27
C LEU A 99 -7.61 -19.35 -6.51
N SER A 100 -6.98 -20.53 -6.61
CA SER A 100 -7.69 -21.80 -6.53
C SER A 100 -8.22 -22.06 -5.11
N SER A 101 -9.20 -22.97 -4.98
CA SER A 101 -9.76 -23.36 -3.68
C SER A 101 -8.68 -23.89 -2.71
N GLN A 102 -7.67 -24.57 -3.26
CA GLN A 102 -6.54 -25.11 -2.48
C GLN A 102 -5.62 -23.99 -1.98
N GLU A 103 -5.18 -23.09 -2.86
CA GLU A 103 -4.31 -21.95 -2.50
C GLU A 103 -4.99 -21.01 -1.50
N SER A 104 -6.30 -20.78 -1.68
CA SER A 104 -7.12 -19.97 -0.78
C SER A 104 -7.21 -20.53 0.65
N SER A 105 -7.07 -21.85 0.79
CA SER A 105 -7.20 -22.55 2.08
C SER A 105 -5.86 -22.75 2.79
N GLN A 106 -4.74 -22.80 2.06
CA GLN A 106 -3.41 -23.06 2.63
C GLN A 106 -2.75 -21.79 3.19
N ASP A 107 -2.36 -20.86 2.31
CA ASP A 107 -1.85 -19.54 2.67
C ASP A 107 -2.25 -18.52 1.60
N PRO A 108 -3.45 -17.93 1.70
CA PRO A 108 -3.96 -17.05 0.66
C PRO A 108 -3.14 -15.76 0.53
N MET A 109 -2.48 -15.31 1.60
CA MET A 109 -1.65 -14.10 1.56
C MET A 109 -0.36 -14.35 0.80
N TYR A 110 0.30 -15.49 1.02
CA TYR A 110 1.49 -15.88 0.28
C TYR A 110 1.26 -15.86 -1.23
N TYR A 111 0.19 -16.50 -1.70
CA TYR A 111 -0.14 -16.57 -3.13
C TYR A 111 -0.63 -15.22 -3.71
N VAL A 112 -1.26 -14.36 -2.91
CA VAL A 112 -1.64 -13.01 -3.36
C VAL A 112 -0.42 -12.10 -3.48
N LEU A 113 0.51 -12.15 -2.52
CA LEU A 113 1.69 -11.28 -2.49
C LEU A 113 2.70 -11.67 -3.57
N LEU A 114 3.02 -12.96 -3.68
CA LEU A 114 4.01 -13.46 -4.62
C LEU A 114 3.43 -13.65 -6.01
N ARG A 115 4.24 -13.36 -7.04
CA ARG A 115 3.86 -13.66 -8.41
C ARG A 115 3.76 -15.17 -8.60
N HIS A 116 2.64 -15.65 -9.17
CA HIS A 116 2.52 -17.06 -9.52
C HIS A 116 3.63 -17.44 -10.50
N PRO A 117 4.34 -18.56 -10.26
CA PRO A 117 5.26 -19.11 -11.25
C PRO A 117 4.45 -19.39 -12.52
N ASN A 118 4.91 -18.85 -13.65
CA ASN A 118 4.25 -19.05 -14.92
C ASN A 118 4.20 -20.56 -15.19
N LYS A 119 3.01 -21.12 -15.50
CA LYS A 119 2.85 -22.56 -15.84
C LYS A 119 3.70 -23.01 -17.03
N ASN A 120 4.33 -22.07 -17.75
CA ASN A 120 5.04 -22.29 -19.00
C ASN A 120 6.58 -22.40 -18.87
N GLY A 121 7.12 -22.65 -17.68
CA GLY A 121 8.54 -23.07 -17.49
C GLY A 121 9.63 -22.06 -17.93
N THR A 122 9.26 -20.90 -18.45
CA THR A 122 10.19 -19.84 -18.81
C THR A 122 10.41 -18.95 -17.60
N ALA A 123 11.59 -19.06 -17.00
CA ALA A 123 12.04 -18.19 -15.92
C ALA A 123 11.79 -16.73 -16.32
N PRO A 124 11.10 -15.92 -15.50
CA PRO A 124 10.77 -14.56 -15.87
C PRO A 124 12.05 -13.70 -15.87
N GLN A 125 12.70 -13.58 -17.02
CA GLN A 125 13.73 -12.58 -17.23
C GLN A 125 13.09 -11.20 -17.39
N ARG A 126 12.89 -10.46 -16.29
CA ARG A 126 12.85 -8.99 -16.34
C ARG A 126 13.10 -8.34 -14.97
N LYS A 127 14.05 -7.40 -14.99
CA LYS A 127 14.50 -6.45 -13.94
C LYS A 127 13.99 -6.76 -12.53
N HIS A 128 14.73 -7.61 -11.83
CA HIS A 128 14.70 -7.58 -10.37
C HIS A 128 15.03 -6.16 -9.93
N PHE A 129 14.10 -5.54 -9.21
CA PHE A 129 14.42 -4.33 -8.49
C PHE A 129 15.65 -4.63 -7.61
N SER A 130 16.74 -3.87 -7.80
CA SER A 130 17.90 -4.03 -6.94
C SER A 130 17.51 -3.66 -5.52
N VAL A 131 17.81 -4.55 -4.57
CA VAL A 131 17.60 -4.31 -3.14
C VAL A 131 18.22 -2.97 -2.73
N MET A 132 19.38 -2.64 -3.28
CA MET A 132 20.05 -1.36 -3.00
C MET A 132 19.25 -0.16 -3.52
N THR A 133 18.69 -0.25 -4.74
CA THR A 133 17.83 0.80 -5.29
C THR A 133 16.61 1.04 -4.41
N LEU A 134 15.97 -0.02 -3.91
CA LEU A 134 14.81 0.14 -3.02
C LEU A 134 15.19 0.71 -1.66
N ARG A 135 16.33 0.31 -1.08
CA ARG A 135 16.83 0.90 0.18
C ARG A 135 16.99 2.41 0.04
N ILE A 136 17.67 2.84 -1.03
CA ILE A 136 17.89 4.26 -1.30
C ILE A 136 16.55 4.97 -1.52
N LEU A 137 15.68 4.40 -2.36
CA LEU A 137 14.37 4.99 -2.67
C LEU A 137 13.53 5.20 -1.41
N PHE A 138 13.28 4.15 -0.61
CA PHE A 138 12.43 4.26 0.58
C PHE A 138 13.09 5.11 1.68
N SER A 139 14.42 5.13 1.78
CA SER A 139 15.11 6.04 2.72
C SER A 139 14.90 7.50 2.32
N ILE A 140 15.05 7.83 1.04
CA ILE A 140 14.83 9.19 0.53
C ILE A 140 13.36 9.59 0.71
N LEU A 141 12.41 8.72 0.33
CA LEU A 141 10.98 9.01 0.47
C LEU A 141 10.58 9.24 1.94
N GLY A 142 11.12 8.44 2.87
CA GLY A 142 10.90 8.62 4.30
C GLY A 142 11.44 9.97 4.82
N VAL A 143 12.63 10.38 4.37
CA VAL A 143 13.21 11.70 4.72
C VAL A 143 12.40 12.84 4.11
N VAL A 144 11.94 12.70 2.86
CA VAL A 144 11.07 13.68 2.20
C VAL A 144 9.76 13.86 2.96
N MET A 145 9.13 12.77 3.38
CA MET A 145 7.89 12.84 4.17
C MET A 145 8.14 13.47 5.54
N LEU A 146 9.21 13.07 6.23
CA LEU A 146 9.57 13.67 7.53
C LEU A 146 9.83 15.18 7.40
N GLY A 147 10.58 15.59 6.37
CA GLY A 147 10.84 16.99 6.07
C GLY A 147 9.56 17.76 5.76
N THR A 148 8.66 17.17 4.98
CA THR A 148 7.34 17.75 4.66
C THR A 148 6.51 17.94 5.93
N LEU A 149 6.44 16.93 6.80
CA LEU A 149 5.70 16.99 8.06
C LEU A 149 6.26 18.03 9.02
N VAL A 150 7.59 18.06 9.21
CA VAL A 150 8.25 19.07 10.06
C VAL A 150 8.05 20.47 9.50
N TYR A 151 8.24 20.66 8.18
CA TYR A 151 8.03 21.95 7.53
C TYR A 151 6.60 22.46 7.73
N THR A 152 5.60 21.62 7.48
CA THR A 152 4.19 22.00 7.63
C THR A 152 3.83 22.25 9.10
N LEU A 153 4.35 21.46 10.04
CA LEU A 153 4.16 21.70 11.48
C LEU A 153 4.74 23.05 11.93
N VAL A 154 5.94 23.40 11.45
CA VAL A 154 6.62 24.65 11.83
C VAL A 154 5.95 25.86 11.20
N THR A 155 5.53 25.76 9.94
CA THR A 155 5.00 26.89 9.17
C THR A 155 3.50 27.09 9.36
N ASP A 156 2.73 26.01 9.45
CA ASP A 156 1.28 26.04 9.49
C ASP A 156 0.72 25.61 10.86
N GLY A 157 1.54 25.08 11.77
CA GLY A 157 1.12 24.65 13.11
C GLY A 157 0.46 23.26 13.12
N SER A 158 -0.40 22.99 14.10
CA SER A 158 -1.01 21.67 14.30
C SER A 158 -1.99 21.27 13.17
N PRO A 159 -2.02 19.99 12.74
CA PRO A 159 -3.04 19.48 11.81
C PRO A 159 -4.42 19.33 12.44
N PHE A 160 -4.52 19.34 13.77
CA PHE A 160 -5.76 19.06 14.49
C PHE A 160 -6.61 20.32 14.68
N ARG A 161 -7.02 20.91 13.55
CA ARG A 161 -7.91 22.08 13.50
C ARG A 161 -9.09 21.79 12.59
N MET A 162 -10.31 22.03 13.09
CA MET A 162 -11.55 21.70 12.38
C MET A 162 -11.67 22.39 11.01
N GLU A 163 -11.14 23.60 10.91
CA GLU A 163 -11.07 24.42 9.70
C GLU A 163 -10.24 23.82 8.56
N LEU A 164 -9.34 22.87 8.83
CA LEU A 164 -8.56 22.18 7.79
C LEU A 164 -9.37 21.08 7.09
N PHE A 165 -10.37 20.49 7.75
CA PHE A 165 -11.12 19.32 7.28
C PHE A 165 -12.20 19.69 6.26
N THR A 166 -11.77 20.22 5.12
CA THR A 166 -12.62 20.38 3.94
C THR A 166 -13.16 19.02 3.46
N PRO A 167 -14.31 18.97 2.75
CA PRO A 167 -14.85 17.72 2.22
C PRO A 167 -13.82 16.92 1.41
N TRP A 168 -13.02 17.61 0.60
CA TRP A 168 -11.93 16.98 -0.16
C TRP A 168 -10.80 16.45 0.72
N LEU A 169 -10.38 17.16 1.77
CA LEU A 169 -9.36 16.63 2.67
C LEU A 169 -9.84 15.37 3.38
N ILE A 170 -11.10 15.36 3.82
CA ILE A 170 -11.73 14.18 4.43
C ILE A 170 -11.75 13.02 3.43
N ALA A 171 -12.15 13.25 2.19
CA ALA A 171 -12.15 12.23 1.15
C ALA A 171 -10.74 11.68 0.89
N THR A 172 -9.72 12.54 0.81
CA THR A 172 -8.32 12.14 0.67
C THR A 172 -7.82 11.34 1.88
N LEU A 173 -8.21 11.70 3.10
CA LEU A 173 -7.86 10.95 4.30
C LEU A 173 -8.51 9.56 4.31
N ILE A 174 -9.78 9.44 3.92
CA ILE A 174 -10.46 8.14 3.77
C ILE A 174 -9.71 7.28 2.75
N ASP A 175 -9.38 7.86 1.59
CA ASP A 175 -8.61 7.19 0.53
C ASP A 175 -7.25 6.68 1.07
N PHE A 176 -6.53 7.57 1.74
CA PHE A 176 -5.26 7.28 2.40
C PHE A 176 -5.37 6.12 3.38
N TYR A 177 -6.33 6.14 4.30
CA TYR A 177 -6.44 5.11 5.33
C TYR A 177 -6.83 3.75 4.76
N ILE A 178 -7.57 3.68 3.65
CA ILE A 178 -7.84 2.39 3.00
C ILE A 178 -6.55 1.81 2.40
N ASN A 179 -5.66 2.64 1.84
CA ASN A 179 -4.32 2.20 1.44
C ASN A 179 -3.47 1.79 2.64
N VAL A 180 -3.56 2.50 3.78
CA VAL A 180 -2.89 2.10 5.03
C VAL A 180 -3.39 0.74 5.52
N VAL A 181 -4.69 0.44 5.39
CA VAL A 181 -5.24 -0.89 5.70
C VAL A 181 -4.59 -1.97 4.84
N ALA A 182 -4.36 -1.73 3.54
CA ALA A 182 -3.66 -2.68 2.69
C ALA A 182 -2.23 -2.97 3.19
N LEU A 183 -1.50 -1.92 3.57
CA LEU A 183 -0.16 -2.03 4.13
C LEU A 183 -0.16 -2.72 5.51
N ALA A 184 -1.13 -2.38 6.37
CA ALA A 184 -1.29 -2.97 7.70
C ALA A 184 -1.58 -4.48 7.62
N VAL A 185 -2.44 -4.91 6.69
CA VAL A 185 -2.71 -6.34 6.43
C VAL A 185 -1.42 -7.06 6.00
N TRP A 186 -0.62 -6.45 5.13
CA TRP A 186 0.67 -7.01 4.73
C TRP A 186 1.64 -7.12 5.91
N VAL A 187 1.79 -6.05 6.71
CA VAL A 187 2.64 -6.07 7.91
C VAL A 187 2.17 -7.12 8.92
N ALA A 188 0.86 -7.22 9.16
CA ALA A 188 0.30 -8.21 10.08
C ALA A 188 0.58 -9.65 9.63
N TYR A 189 0.54 -9.92 8.33
CA TYR A 189 0.92 -11.22 7.78
C TYR A 189 2.42 -11.50 7.92
N LYS A 190 3.26 -10.49 7.73
CA LYS A 190 4.71 -10.63 7.71
C LYS A 190 5.35 -10.72 9.09
N GLU A 191 4.77 -10.08 10.10
CA GLU A 191 5.33 -10.07 11.45
C GLU A 191 5.10 -11.41 12.18
N SER A 192 6.17 -11.97 12.76
CA SER A 192 6.11 -13.26 13.47
C SER A 192 5.38 -13.21 14.80
N SER A 193 5.24 -12.01 15.40
CA SER A 193 4.57 -11.80 16.67
C SER A 193 3.43 -10.78 16.54
N TRP A 194 2.29 -11.10 17.15
CA TRP A 194 1.12 -10.22 17.16
C TRP A 194 1.41 -8.87 17.83
N VAL A 195 2.30 -8.84 18.83
CA VAL A 195 2.71 -7.61 19.52
C VAL A 195 3.49 -6.70 18.55
N SER A 196 4.46 -7.24 17.82
CA SER A 196 5.19 -6.47 16.80
C SER A 196 4.24 -5.96 15.72
N ALA A 197 3.32 -6.80 15.23
CA ALA A 197 2.31 -6.40 14.28
C ALA A 197 1.46 -5.21 14.79
N VAL A 198 0.95 -5.28 16.02
CA VAL A 198 0.16 -4.21 16.62
C VAL A 198 0.97 -2.91 16.75
N VAL A 199 2.22 -2.99 17.19
CA VAL A 199 3.11 -1.82 17.29
C VAL A 199 3.30 -1.18 15.91
N TRP A 200 3.60 -1.96 14.88
CA TRP A 200 3.78 -1.43 13.53
C TRP A 200 2.50 -0.85 12.94
N ILE A 201 1.33 -1.45 13.20
CA ILE A 201 0.05 -0.93 12.75
C ILE A 201 -0.26 0.41 13.42
N ILE A 202 0.00 0.55 14.72
CA ILE A 202 -0.15 1.83 15.42
C ILE A 202 0.76 2.88 14.80
N LEU A 203 2.03 2.53 14.52
CA LEU A 203 2.95 3.44 13.85
C LEU A 203 2.48 3.84 12.45
N LEU A 204 1.96 2.90 11.65
CA LEU A 204 1.39 3.19 10.32
C LEU A 204 0.20 4.16 10.39
N ILE A 205 -0.67 4.00 11.39
CA ILE A 205 -1.82 4.90 11.58
C ILE A 205 -1.36 6.29 12.02
N CYS A 206 -0.36 6.37 12.91
CA CYS A 206 0.09 7.64 13.47
C CYS A 206 1.04 8.43 12.56
N PHE A 207 1.91 7.76 11.82
CA PHE A 207 3.00 8.39 11.05
C PHE A 207 2.94 8.10 9.54
N GLY A 208 1.95 7.33 9.09
CA GLY A 208 1.69 7.12 7.68
C GLY A 208 2.88 6.54 6.92
N SER A 209 3.21 7.16 5.81
CA SER A 209 4.27 6.72 4.89
C SER A 209 5.68 6.83 5.46
N ILE A 210 5.92 7.61 6.53
CA ILE A 210 7.21 7.58 7.25
C ILE A 210 7.44 6.17 7.79
N THR A 211 6.44 5.59 8.45
CA THR A 211 6.51 4.21 8.95
C THR A 211 6.56 3.21 7.81
N THR A 212 5.77 3.38 6.74
CA THR A 212 5.85 2.50 5.56
C THR A 212 7.27 2.45 4.99
N CYS A 213 7.89 3.61 4.78
CA CYS A 213 9.25 3.73 4.27
C CYS A 213 10.27 3.11 5.23
N PHE A 214 10.17 3.44 6.52
CA PHE A 214 11.08 2.91 7.54
C PHE A 214 10.98 1.39 7.63
N TYR A 215 9.77 0.84 7.66
CA TYR A 215 9.53 -0.61 7.72
C TYR A 215 10.11 -1.31 6.49
N ILE A 216 9.83 -0.80 5.28
CA ILE A 216 10.34 -1.41 4.05
C ILE A 216 11.87 -1.32 3.99
N ALA A 217 12.46 -0.17 4.30
CA ALA A 217 13.91 0.02 4.32
C ALA A 217 14.57 -0.92 5.34
N TRP A 218 14.04 -0.96 6.58
CA TRP A 218 14.49 -1.86 7.64
C TRP A 218 14.49 -3.33 7.19
N GLN A 219 13.43 -3.77 6.52
CA GLN A 219 13.30 -5.13 6.03
C GLN A 219 14.26 -5.41 4.86
N LEU A 220 14.49 -4.44 3.98
CA LEU A 220 15.48 -4.55 2.91
C LEU A 220 16.91 -4.63 3.45
N PHE A 221 17.23 -3.98 4.57
CA PHE A 221 18.56 -4.06 5.20
C PHE A 221 18.86 -5.42 5.80
N GLN A 222 17.83 -6.23 6.10
CA GLN A 222 17.98 -7.60 6.60
C GLN A 222 18.20 -8.65 5.50
N ILE A 223 18.09 -8.28 4.23
CA ILE A 223 18.22 -9.17 3.07
C ILE A 223 19.53 -8.86 2.35
N SER A 224 20.20 -9.84 1.72
CA SER A 224 21.44 -9.56 0.97
C SER A 224 21.15 -8.66 -0.23
N ALA A 225 22.12 -7.83 -0.62
CA ALA A 225 21.98 -6.98 -1.81
C ALA A 225 21.86 -7.79 -3.12
N GLN A 226 22.29 -9.06 -3.08
CA GLN A 226 22.26 -10.00 -4.20
C GLN A 226 20.97 -10.82 -4.26
N ASP A 227 20.19 -10.84 -3.17
CA ASP A 227 18.94 -11.57 -3.09
C ASP A 227 17.84 -10.83 -3.86
N PRO A 228 16.80 -11.55 -4.32
CA PRO A 228 15.70 -10.90 -5.03
C PRO A 228 14.84 -10.07 -4.06
N ALA A 229 14.57 -8.81 -4.43
CA ALA A 229 13.84 -7.87 -3.59
C ALA A 229 12.41 -8.30 -3.19
N TYR A 230 11.80 -9.25 -3.92
CA TYR A 230 10.47 -9.76 -3.55
C TYR A 230 10.46 -10.55 -2.23
N LEU A 231 11.62 -10.99 -1.73
CA LEU A 231 11.74 -11.64 -0.41
C LEU A 231 11.29 -10.71 0.75
N VAL A 232 11.26 -9.40 0.52
CA VAL A 232 10.66 -8.45 1.46
C VAL A 232 9.17 -8.70 1.65
N LEU A 233 8.47 -9.27 0.68
CA LEU A 233 7.01 -9.45 0.77
C LEU A 233 6.62 -10.59 1.71
N VAL A 234 7.50 -11.60 1.90
CA VAL A 234 7.20 -12.83 2.64
C VAL A 234 7.80 -12.87 4.04
N HIS A 235 7.22 -13.74 4.86
CA HIS A 235 7.68 -14.02 6.23
C HIS A 235 9.11 -14.60 6.22
N HIS A 236 9.89 -14.33 7.28
CA HIS A 236 11.30 -14.76 7.38
C HIS A 236 11.47 -16.29 7.30
N GLY A 237 10.48 -17.06 7.78
CA GLY A 237 10.49 -18.53 7.71
C GLY A 237 10.42 -19.09 6.29
N ASP A 238 9.69 -18.41 5.40
CA ASP A 238 9.53 -18.86 4.00
C ASP A 238 10.74 -18.48 3.13
N ARG A 239 11.56 -17.53 3.59
CA ARG A 239 12.81 -17.14 2.90
C ARG A 239 13.79 -18.31 2.80
N GLN A 240 13.85 -19.14 3.85
CA GLN A 240 14.75 -20.30 3.91
C GLN A 240 14.33 -21.46 3.00
N ALA A 241 13.05 -21.55 2.63
CA ALA A 241 12.55 -22.57 1.72
C ALA A 241 12.72 -22.19 0.23
N SER A 242 13.11 -20.94 -0.06
CA SER A 242 13.22 -20.37 -1.41
C SER A 242 14.67 -20.16 -1.89
N ILE A 243 15.65 -20.51 -1.06
CA ILE A 243 17.09 -20.59 -1.39
C ILE A 243 17.46 -22.06 -1.56
#